data_AF-A0A1F3BGN2-F1
#
_entry.id   AF-A0A1F3BGN2-F1
#
_cell.length_a   1.000
_cell.length_b   1.000
_cell.length_c   1.000
_cell.angle_alpha   90.00
_cell.angle_beta   90.00
_cell.angle_gamma   90.00
#
_symmetry.space_group_name_H-M   'P 1'
#
loop_
_entity.id
_entity.type
_entity.pdbx_description
1 polymer ?
#
loop_
_entity_poly.entity_id
_entity_poly.type
_entity_poly.pdbx_seq_one_letter_code
_entity_poly.pdbx_strand_id
1 'polypeptide(L)'
;MATCHWTRELVVEQIKRLSVDNRNLMHGNAMRSHCKLVRAAMRYFGSWASAVTAAGIDYASIRKESRRIYSAKAAKWCKESISREIGKLIDAGESVASATVQREHPALFGAAVSRLYFRSWRNALTAQGVDYDLILAASRERCIQGSRTRWMRTLLRSLAALSDSVGQISEEEAKRRYPQLYDKAARYFGGWNEAVDAALKHKEVRKLGVSRW
;
A
#
# COMPACT_ATOMS: atom_id res chain seq x y z
N MET A 1 14.10 -1.94 -35.70
CA MET A 1 12.84 -1.77 -34.94
C MET A 1 11.75 -1.34 -35.91
N ALA A 2 10.71 -2.15 -36.12
CA ALA A 2 9.66 -1.82 -37.08
C ALA A 2 8.90 -0.57 -36.63
N THR A 3 9.02 0.53 -37.38
CA THR A 3 8.19 1.71 -37.23
C THR A 3 6.77 1.32 -37.66
N CYS A 4 5.89 1.03 -36.71
CA CYS A 4 4.50 0.74 -37.00
C CYS A 4 3.87 1.98 -37.63
N HIS A 5 3.78 2.00 -38.96
CA HIS A 5 3.05 3.04 -39.67
C HIS A 5 1.56 2.81 -39.41
N TRP A 6 0.93 3.74 -38.72
CA TRP A 6 -0.49 3.66 -38.43
C TRP A 6 -1.27 3.99 -39.71
N THR A 7 -2.26 3.18 -40.05
CA THR A 7 -3.25 3.46 -41.10
C THR A 7 -4.66 3.46 -40.49
N ARG A 8 -5.64 4.01 -41.22
CA ARG A 8 -7.05 4.03 -40.77
C ARG A 8 -7.56 2.60 -40.52
N GLU A 9 -7.20 1.68 -41.41
CA GLU A 9 -7.60 0.28 -41.41
C GLU A 9 -6.96 -0.46 -40.23
N LEU A 10 -5.67 -0.23 -40.00
CA LEU A 10 -4.95 -0.83 -38.87
C LEU A 10 -5.54 -0.38 -37.54
N VAL A 11 -5.92 0.90 -37.41
CA VAL A 11 -6.57 1.40 -36.19
C VAL A 11 -7.90 0.68 -35.96
N VAL A 12 -8.74 0.54 -36.98
CA VAL A 12 -10.04 -0.17 -36.87
C VAL A 12 -9.84 -1.63 -36.49
N GLU A 13 -8.89 -2.31 -37.13
CA GLU A 13 -8.61 -3.72 -36.82
C GLU A 13 -8.11 -3.92 -35.39
N GLN A 14 -7.22 -3.06 -34.91
CA GLN A 14 -6.75 -3.13 -33.52
C GLN A 14 -7.88 -2.86 -32.53
N ILE A 15 -8.82 -1.94 -32.83
CA ILE A 15 -10.00 -1.71 -31.99
C ILE A 15 -10.90 -2.94 -31.95
N LYS A 16 -11.13 -3.61 -33.08
CA LYS A 16 -11.90 -4.88 -33.14
C LYS A 16 -11.24 -5.99 -32.33
N ARG A 17 -9.91 -6.13 -32.41
CA ARG A 17 -9.16 -7.09 -31.57
C ARG A 17 -9.35 -6.79 -30.08
N LEU A 18 -9.21 -5.52 -29.69
CA LEU A 18 -9.43 -5.09 -28.31
C LEU A 18 -10.88 -5.33 -27.81
N SER A 19 -11.88 -5.30 -28.69
CA SER A 19 -13.26 -5.61 -28.31
C SER A 19 -13.48 -7.09 -28.03
N VAL A 20 -12.84 -7.98 -28.80
CA VAL A 20 -12.93 -9.44 -28.62
C VAL A 20 -12.24 -9.88 -27.33
N ASP A 21 -11.12 -9.24 -26.97
CA ASP A 21 -10.37 -9.51 -25.73
C ASP A 21 -11.11 -9.08 -24.44
N ASN A 22 -12.39 -8.68 -24.55
CA ASN A 22 -13.27 -8.29 -23.46
C ASN A 22 -12.72 -7.14 -22.59
N ARG A 23 -11.89 -6.26 -23.19
CA ARG A 23 -11.33 -5.08 -22.53
C ARG A 23 -12.34 -3.94 -22.58
N ASN A 24 -12.57 -3.29 -21.44
CA ASN A 24 -13.41 -2.10 -21.38
C ASN A 24 -12.83 -0.98 -22.29
N LEU A 25 -13.46 -0.76 -23.45
CA LEU A 25 -13.07 0.21 -24.50
C LEU A 25 -13.33 1.68 -24.14
N MET A 26 -13.66 1.97 -22.89
CA MET A 26 -13.74 3.35 -22.42
C MET A 26 -12.44 4.08 -22.70
N HIS A 27 -12.56 5.32 -23.16
CA HIS A 27 -11.43 6.15 -23.58
C HIS A 27 -10.35 6.21 -22.49
N GLY A 28 -10.74 6.34 -21.22
CA GLY A 28 -9.79 6.39 -20.10
C GLY A 28 -9.01 5.09 -19.86
N ASN A 29 -9.61 3.92 -20.14
CA ASN A 29 -8.91 2.64 -20.06
C ASN A 29 -8.00 2.44 -21.26
N ALA A 30 -8.52 2.70 -22.46
CA ALA A 30 -7.76 2.63 -23.71
C ALA A 30 -6.53 3.56 -23.68
N MET A 31 -6.66 4.76 -23.11
CA MET A 31 -5.54 5.70 -22.98
C MET A 31 -4.44 5.19 -22.04
N ARG A 32 -4.81 4.50 -20.95
CA ARG A 32 -3.83 3.93 -19.99
C ARG A 32 -3.08 2.74 -20.57
N SER A 33 -3.78 1.85 -21.27
CA SER A 33 -3.20 0.58 -21.73
C SER A 33 -2.67 0.63 -23.17
N HIS A 34 -3.25 1.48 -24.03
CA HIS A 34 -2.99 1.51 -25.48
C HIS A 34 -2.86 2.94 -26.01
N CYS A 35 -2.07 3.78 -25.34
CA CYS A 35 -1.94 5.21 -25.66
C CYS A 35 -1.54 5.50 -27.12
N LYS A 36 -0.72 4.65 -27.75
CA LYS A 36 -0.31 4.80 -29.16
C LYS A 36 -1.49 4.63 -30.12
N LEU A 37 -2.33 3.62 -29.88
CA LEU A 37 -3.55 3.36 -30.65
C LEU A 37 -4.55 4.51 -30.49
N VAL A 38 -4.75 5.01 -29.27
CA VAL A 38 -5.67 6.14 -29.03
C VAL A 38 -5.22 7.39 -29.78
N ARG A 39 -3.91 7.71 -29.76
CA ARG A 39 -3.37 8.84 -30.52
C ARG A 39 -3.54 8.67 -32.03
N ALA A 40 -3.33 7.48 -32.56
CA ALA A 40 -3.59 7.18 -33.97
C ALA A 40 -5.09 7.33 -34.30
N ALA A 41 -5.97 6.78 -33.47
CA ALA A 41 -7.41 6.93 -33.62
C ALA A 41 -7.87 8.40 -33.60
N MET A 42 -7.35 9.21 -32.69
CA MET A 42 -7.62 10.65 -32.68
C MET A 42 -7.09 11.35 -33.93
N ARG A 43 -5.89 10.98 -34.43
CA ARG A 43 -5.30 11.56 -35.64
C ARG A 43 -6.13 11.26 -36.90
N TYR A 44 -6.61 10.02 -37.06
CA TYR A 44 -7.30 9.61 -38.28
C TYR A 44 -8.82 9.82 -38.23
N PHE A 45 -9.45 9.65 -37.07
CA PHE A 45 -10.92 9.70 -36.93
C PHE A 45 -11.41 10.90 -36.11
N GLY A 46 -10.50 11.78 -35.66
CA GLY A 46 -10.79 12.96 -34.85
C GLY A 46 -11.07 12.65 -33.38
N SER A 47 -11.75 11.55 -33.08
CA SER A 47 -12.02 11.11 -31.71
C SER A 47 -11.95 9.59 -31.55
N TRP A 48 -11.68 9.15 -30.32
CA TRP A 48 -11.74 7.72 -29.97
C TRP A 48 -13.15 7.15 -30.18
N ALA A 49 -14.19 7.90 -29.83
CA ALA A 49 -15.57 7.49 -30.03
C ALA A 49 -15.87 7.23 -31.51
N SER A 50 -15.46 8.14 -32.39
CA SER A 50 -15.62 8.03 -33.84
C SER A 50 -14.85 6.83 -34.40
N ALA A 51 -13.63 6.56 -33.91
CA ALA A 51 -12.86 5.39 -34.33
C ALA A 51 -13.51 4.07 -33.90
N VAL A 52 -14.07 4.01 -32.69
CA VAL A 52 -14.79 2.83 -32.20
C VAL A 52 -16.10 2.61 -32.96
N THR A 53 -16.83 3.68 -33.25
CA THR A 53 -18.02 3.62 -34.13
C THR A 53 -17.66 3.19 -35.54
N ALA A 54 -16.55 3.67 -36.10
CA ALA A 54 -16.04 3.22 -37.40
C ALA A 54 -15.62 1.75 -37.42
N ALA A 55 -15.27 1.19 -36.25
CA ALA A 55 -15.03 -0.24 -36.09
C ALA A 55 -16.31 -1.08 -36.00
N GLY A 56 -17.50 -0.47 -36.09
CA GLY A 56 -18.80 -1.13 -36.02
C GLY A 56 -19.31 -1.35 -34.60
N ILE A 57 -18.72 -0.66 -33.61
CA ILE A 57 -19.07 -0.82 -32.20
C ILE A 57 -19.82 0.42 -31.73
N ASP A 58 -21.00 0.25 -31.14
CA ASP A 58 -21.75 1.37 -30.58
C ASP A 58 -21.07 1.91 -29.31
N TYR A 59 -20.30 2.98 -29.46
CA TYR A 59 -19.64 3.66 -28.34
C TYR A 59 -20.63 4.24 -27.32
N ALA A 60 -21.86 4.58 -27.72
CA ALA A 60 -22.86 5.11 -26.81
C ALA A 60 -23.33 4.05 -25.80
N SER A 61 -23.52 2.80 -26.24
CA SER A 61 -23.80 1.66 -25.36
C SER A 61 -22.69 1.45 -24.33
N ILE A 62 -21.41 1.49 -24.74
CA ILE A 62 -20.26 1.34 -23.84
C ILE A 62 -20.25 2.43 -22.77
N ARG A 63 -20.57 3.66 -23.16
CA ARG A 63 -20.65 4.80 -22.24
C ARG A 63 -21.83 4.66 -21.26
N LYS A 64 -22.99 4.20 -21.72
CA LYS A 64 -24.17 3.92 -20.88
C LYS A 64 -23.88 2.79 -19.88
N GLU A 65 -23.31 1.68 -20.33
CA GLU A 65 -22.99 0.54 -19.46
C GLU A 65 -21.93 0.94 -18.42
N SER A 66 -20.88 1.66 -18.84
CA SER A 66 -19.91 2.21 -17.89
C SER A 66 -20.59 3.12 -16.88
N ARG A 67 -21.46 4.03 -17.32
CA ARG A 67 -22.23 4.89 -16.41
C ARG A 67 -23.09 4.09 -15.45
N ARG A 68 -23.75 3.02 -15.90
CA ARG A 68 -24.55 2.10 -15.08
C ARG A 68 -23.70 1.38 -14.04
N ILE A 69 -22.54 0.86 -14.42
CA ILE A 69 -21.60 0.21 -13.50
C ILE A 69 -21.12 1.21 -12.44
N TYR A 70 -20.75 2.42 -12.86
CA TYR A 70 -20.34 3.47 -11.94
C TYR A 70 -21.50 3.97 -11.06
N SER A 71 -22.72 4.06 -11.57
CA SER A 71 -23.89 4.48 -10.81
C SER A 71 -24.36 3.40 -9.84
N ALA A 72 -24.27 2.12 -10.18
CA ALA A 72 -24.54 1.01 -9.26
C ALA A 72 -23.49 0.96 -8.14
N LYS A 73 -22.21 1.17 -8.47
CA LYS A 73 -21.15 1.32 -7.47
C LYS A 73 -21.41 2.54 -6.58
N ALA A 74 -21.95 3.62 -7.14
CA ALA A 74 -22.30 4.82 -6.40
C ALA A 74 -23.59 4.69 -5.58
N ALA A 75 -24.54 3.85 -6.00
CA ALA A 75 -25.72 3.54 -5.21
C ALA A 75 -25.35 2.79 -3.92
N LYS A 76 -24.27 1.99 -3.95
CA LYS A 76 -23.73 1.32 -2.76
C LYS A 76 -23.00 2.29 -1.81
N TRP A 77 -22.46 3.38 -2.32
CA TRP A 77 -21.59 4.29 -1.56
C TRP A 77 -22.03 5.74 -1.72
N CYS A 78 -22.47 6.37 -0.64
CA CYS A 78 -22.60 7.83 -0.56
C CYS A 78 -21.56 8.38 0.43
N LYS A 79 -21.39 9.71 0.49
CA LYS A 79 -20.44 10.31 1.43
C LYS A 79 -20.79 9.92 2.87
N GLU A 80 -22.07 9.83 3.17
CA GLU A 80 -22.62 9.50 4.47
C GLU A 80 -22.39 8.03 4.83
N SER A 81 -22.54 7.10 3.88
CA SER A 81 -22.27 5.68 4.13
C SER A 81 -20.77 5.40 4.26
N ILE A 82 -19.94 6.08 3.48
CA ILE A 82 -18.48 6.05 3.65
C ILE A 82 -18.12 6.57 5.03
N SER A 83 -18.70 7.70 5.44
CA SER A 83 -18.39 8.28 6.74
C SER A 83 -18.82 7.39 7.90
N ARG A 84 -20.00 6.78 7.80
CA ARG A 84 -20.51 5.83 8.78
C ARG A 84 -19.59 4.64 8.96
N GLU A 85 -19.08 4.06 7.89
CA GLU A 85 -18.20 2.89 8.01
C GLU A 85 -16.82 3.26 8.52
N ILE A 86 -16.30 4.44 8.20
CA ILE A 86 -15.10 4.97 8.84
C ILE A 86 -15.33 5.12 10.36
N GLY A 87 -16.48 5.66 10.78
CA GLY A 87 -16.85 5.78 12.19
C GLY A 87 -16.87 4.43 12.91
N LYS A 88 -17.50 3.40 12.30
CA LYS A 88 -17.49 2.04 12.86
C LYS A 88 -16.10 1.47 13.06
N LEU A 89 -15.16 1.74 12.13
CA LEU A 89 -13.77 1.29 12.27
C LEU A 89 -13.06 2.01 13.42
N ILE A 90 -13.34 3.29 13.63
CA ILE A 90 -12.81 4.06 14.77
C ILE A 90 -13.38 3.52 16.08
N ASP A 91 -14.68 3.29 16.15
CA ASP A 91 -15.38 2.76 17.34
C ASP A 91 -14.91 1.34 17.68
N ALA A 92 -14.62 0.52 16.67
CA ALA A 92 -14.04 -0.82 16.83
C ALA A 92 -12.55 -0.79 17.26
N GLY A 93 -11.92 0.39 17.30
CA GLY A 93 -10.49 0.53 17.62
C GLY A 93 -9.56 -0.02 16.54
N GLU A 94 -10.07 -0.23 15.32
CA GLU A 94 -9.29 -0.73 14.20
C GLU A 94 -8.35 0.37 13.66
N SER A 95 -7.22 -0.06 13.11
CA SER A 95 -6.23 0.88 12.59
C SER A 95 -6.70 1.50 11.27
N VAL A 96 -7.17 2.74 11.32
CA VAL A 96 -7.66 3.53 10.16
C VAL A 96 -6.53 4.04 9.23
N ALA A 97 -5.31 3.53 9.42
CA ALA A 97 -4.17 3.81 8.55
C ALA A 97 -4.47 3.30 7.12
N SER A 98 -4.11 4.10 6.11
CA SER A 98 -4.45 3.83 4.70
C SER A 98 -4.01 2.44 4.23
N ALA A 99 -2.80 1.99 4.61
CA ALA A 99 -2.27 0.69 4.23
C ALA A 99 -3.07 -0.48 4.85
N THR A 100 -3.52 -0.31 6.10
CA THR A 100 -4.34 -1.31 6.79
C THR A 100 -5.73 -1.40 6.15
N VAL A 101 -6.40 -0.26 5.98
CA VAL A 101 -7.74 -0.20 5.38
C VAL A 101 -7.73 -0.66 3.93
N GLN A 102 -6.68 -0.39 3.17
CA GLN A 102 -6.54 -0.90 1.80
C GLN A 102 -6.47 -2.42 1.75
N ARG A 103 -5.86 -3.06 2.75
CA ARG A 103 -5.72 -4.52 2.84
C ARG A 103 -7.00 -5.19 3.37
N GLU A 104 -7.59 -4.63 4.43
CA GLU A 104 -8.70 -5.24 5.16
C GLU A 104 -10.07 -4.83 4.59
N HIS A 105 -10.19 -3.60 4.08
CA HIS A 105 -11.43 -3.06 3.52
C HIS A 105 -11.21 -2.37 2.15
N PRO A 106 -10.81 -3.12 1.11
CA PRO A 106 -10.49 -2.56 -0.20
C PRO A 106 -11.67 -1.85 -0.88
N ALA A 107 -12.91 -2.30 -0.62
CA ALA A 107 -14.12 -1.68 -1.15
C ALA A 107 -14.38 -0.29 -0.56
N LEU A 108 -14.21 -0.13 0.75
CA LEU A 108 -14.35 1.15 1.45
C LEU A 108 -13.25 2.12 1.03
N PHE A 109 -12.01 1.65 1.00
CA PHE A 109 -10.87 2.46 0.55
C PHE A 109 -11.05 2.95 -0.90
N GLY A 110 -11.43 2.05 -1.80
CA GLY A 110 -11.68 2.39 -3.20
C GLY A 110 -12.88 3.33 -3.40
N ALA A 111 -13.87 3.28 -2.51
CA ALA A 111 -14.97 4.25 -2.50
C ALA A 111 -14.47 5.62 -2.05
N ALA A 112 -13.81 5.73 -0.90
CA ALA A 112 -13.31 7.00 -0.37
C ALA A 112 -12.31 7.72 -1.31
N VAL A 113 -11.41 6.98 -1.96
CA VAL A 113 -10.42 7.53 -2.92
C VAL A 113 -11.05 7.92 -4.26
N SER A 114 -12.30 7.52 -4.52
CA SER A 114 -12.98 7.88 -5.76
C SER A 114 -13.13 9.40 -5.91
N ARG A 115 -13.00 9.87 -7.16
CA ARG A 115 -13.16 11.29 -7.50
C ARG A 115 -14.55 11.85 -7.20
N LEU A 116 -15.55 10.97 -7.05
CA LEU A 116 -16.95 11.34 -6.82
C LEU A 116 -17.23 11.71 -5.35
N TYR A 117 -16.39 11.29 -4.40
CA TYR A 117 -16.61 11.53 -2.97
C TYR A 117 -15.52 12.42 -2.39
N PHE A 118 -14.48 11.81 -1.81
CA PHE A 118 -13.45 12.53 -1.06
C PHE A 118 -12.14 12.70 -1.84
N ARG A 119 -11.97 12.03 -2.98
CA ARG A 119 -10.76 11.98 -3.84
C ARG A 119 -9.54 11.34 -3.18
N SER A 120 -9.43 11.36 -1.86
CA SER A 120 -8.35 10.74 -1.09
C SER A 120 -8.87 10.22 0.26
N TRP A 121 -8.20 9.20 0.79
CA TRP A 121 -8.49 8.67 2.12
C TRP A 121 -8.25 9.71 3.22
N ARG A 122 -7.18 10.51 3.08
CA ARG A 122 -6.88 11.63 3.98
C ARG A 122 -8.06 12.60 4.08
N ASN A 123 -8.59 13.04 2.94
CA ASN A 123 -9.72 13.97 2.93
C ASN A 123 -10.99 13.38 3.56
N ALA A 124 -11.21 12.07 3.41
CA ALA A 124 -12.35 11.40 4.03
C ALA A 124 -12.26 11.45 5.56
N LEU A 125 -11.05 11.29 6.13
CA LEU A 125 -10.80 11.38 7.57
C LEU A 125 -10.82 12.83 8.07
N THR A 126 -10.19 13.75 7.33
CA THR A 126 -10.22 15.18 7.66
C THR A 126 -11.66 15.73 7.64
N ALA A 127 -12.52 15.24 6.76
CA ALA A 127 -13.93 15.61 6.75
C ALA A 127 -14.71 15.16 8.00
N GLN A 128 -14.18 14.21 8.78
CA GLN A 128 -14.71 13.80 10.08
C GLN A 128 -14.00 14.48 11.26
N GLY A 129 -13.10 15.43 10.99
CA GLY A 129 -12.29 16.07 12.03
C GLY A 129 -11.16 15.19 12.56
N VAL A 130 -10.85 14.07 11.90
CA VAL A 130 -9.76 13.18 12.30
C VAL A 130 -8.46 13.62 11.61
N ASP A 131 -7.46 13.96 12.42
CA ASP A 131 -6.13 14.28 11.92
C ASP A 131 -5.37 13.00 11.51
N TYR A 132 -5.23 12.82 10.20
CA TYR A 132 -4.58 11.67 9.61
C TYR A 132 -3.07 11.61 9.89
N ASP A 133 -2.42 12.75 10.14
CA ASP A 133 -0.98 12.76 10.41
C ASP A 133 -0.66 12.19 11.80
N LEU A 134 -1.56 12.39 12.77
CA LEU A 134 -1.49 11.73 14.08
C LEU A 134 -1.63 10.20 13.95
N ILE A 135 -2.54 9.72 13.09
CA ILE A 135 -2.71 8.28 12.85
C ILE A 135 -1.46 7.67 12.23
N LEU A 136 -0.82 8.36 11.28
CA LEU A 136 0.43 7.91 10.67
C LEU A 136 1.58 7.91 11.67
N ALA A 137 1.70 8.93 12.52
CA ALA A 137 2.71 8.98 13.57
C ALA A 137 2.55 7.80 14.54
N ALA A 138 1.33 7.52 15.01
CA ALA A 138 1.04 6.39 15.89
C ALA A 138 1.27 5.01 15.22
N SER A 139 0.99 4.90 13.91
CA SER A 139 1.29 3.68 13.14
C SER A 139 2.79 3.48 12.96
N ARG A 140 3.55 4.54 12.68
CA ARG A 140 5.01 4.52 12.59
C ARG A 140 5.65 4.14 13.92
N GLU A 141 5.20 4.72 15.03
CA GLU A 141 5.68 4.38 16.37
C GLU A 141 5.48 2.88 16.65
N ARG A 142 4.29 2.32 16.38
CA ARG A 142 4.06 0.87 16.53
C ARG A 142 4.98 0.01 15.65
N CYS A 143 5.25 0.43 14.42
CA CYS A 143 6.19 -0.26 13.53
C CYS A 143 7.63 -0.20 14.06
N ILE A 144 8.04 0.96 14.58
CA ILE A 144 9.35 1.16 15.21
C ILE A 144 9.46 0.27 16.46
N GLN A 145 8.45 0.23 17.33
CA GLN A 145 8.44 -0.63 18.52
C GLN A 145 8.45 -2.12 18.16
N GLY A 146 7.72 -2.55 17.12
CA GLY A 146 7.72 -3.93 16.61
C GLY A 146 9.06 -4.34 15.96
N SER A 147 9.67 -3.43 15.22
CA SER A 147 11.01 -3.61 14.66
C SER A 147 12.07 -3.65 15.76
N ARG A 148 11.96 -2.74 16.74
CA ARG A 148 12.79 -2.68 17.94
C ARG A 148 12.71 -3.99 18.70
N THR A 149 11.53 -4.55 18.94
CA THR A 149 11.37 -5.85 19.61
C THR A 149 11.95 -7.02 18.80
N ARG A 150 11.76 -7.06 17.48
CA ARG A 150 12.34 -8.11 16.63
C ARG A 150 13.88 -8.05 16.61
N TRP A 151 14.45 -6.86 16.39
CA TRP A 151 15.91 -6.64 16.40
C TRP A 151 16.51 -6.80 17.80
N MET A 152 15.79 -6.40 18.83
CA MET A 152 16.17 -6.63 20.23
C MET A 152 16.27 -8.13 20.52
N ARG A 153 15.27 -8.92 20.12
CA ARG A 153 15.28 -10.39 20.32
C ARG A 153 16.38 -11.11 19.54
N THR A 154 16.85 -10.57 18.40
CA THR A 154 18.01 -11.12 17.69
C THR A 154 19.32 -10.70 18.34
N LEU A 155 19.45 -9.42 18.72
CA LEU A 155 20.62 -8.90 19.44
C LEU A 155 20.84 -9.61 20.78
N LEU A 156 19.81 -9.72 21.62
CA LEU A 156 19.90 -10.42 22.92
C LEU A 156 20.26 -11.90 22.76
N ARG A 157 19.81 -12.57 21.69
CA ARG A 157 20.22 -13.96 21.38
C ARG A 157 21.69 -14.04 20.97
N SER A 158 22.15 -13.14 20.11
CA SER A 158 23.56 -13.07 19.72
C SER A 158 24.47 -12.75 20.90
N LEU A 159 24.08 -11.82 21.78
CA LEU A 159 24.82 -11.48 23.00
C LEU A 159 24.81 -12.63 24.02
N ALA A 160 23.69 -13.33 24.20
CA ALA A 160 23.62 -14.50 25.07
C ALA A 160 24.55 -15.64 24.58
N ALA A 161 24.61 -15.90 23.27
CA ALA A 161 25.53 -16.89 22.69
C ALA A 161 27.00 -16.49 22.85
N LEU A 162 27.31 -15.19 22.75
CA LEU A 162 28.65 -14.65 23.00
C LEU A 162 29.03 -14.74 24.49
N SER A 163 28.08 -14.52 25.41
CA SER A 163 28.32 -14.61 26.86
C SER A 163 28.67 -16.02 27.35
N ASP A 164 28.24 -17.06 26.63
CA ASP A 164 28.57 -18.47 26.95
C ASP A 164 29.95 -18.89 26.45
N SER A 165 30.53 -18.16 25.49
CA SER A 165 31.79 -18.54 24.83
C SER A 165 32.98 -17.69 25.28
N VAL A 166 32.75 -16.47 25.75
CA VAL A 166 33.82 -15.53 26.11
C VAL A 166 33.37 -14.74 27.33
N GLY A 167 34.02 -14.95 28.47
CA GLY A 167 33.78 -14.16 29.68
C GLY A 167 33.86 -12.66 29.38
N GLN A 168 32.91 -11.90 29.93
CA GLN A 168 32.75 -10.44 29.89
C GLN A 168 33.65 -9.70 28.88
N ILE A 169 33.20 -9.64 27.62
CA ILE A 169 33.82 -8.79 26.59
C ILE A 169 33.67 -7.32 27.04
N SER A 170 34.78 -6.62 27.22
CA SER A 170 34.79 -5.19 27.53
C SER A 170 34.24 -4.38 26.35
N GLU A 171 33.69 -3.19 26.63
CA GLU A 171 33.09 -2.32 25.62
C GLU A 171 34.05 -1.99 24.46
N GLU A 172 35.32 -1.75 24.78
CA GLU A 172 36.41 -1.50 23.83
C GLU A 172 36.64 -2.70 22.89
N GLU A 173 36.63 -3.92 23.44
CA GLU A 173 36.79 -5.15 22.68
C GLU A 173 35.57 -5.42 21.79
N ALA A 174 34.37 -5.11 22.28
CA ALA A 174 33.13 -5.24 21.53
C ALA A 174 33.07 -4.29 20.32
N LYS A 175 33.52 -3.03 20.49
CA LYS A 175 33.67 -2.06 19.40
C LYS A 175 34.64 -2.57 18.33
N ARG A 176 35.77 -3.13 18.75
CA ARG A 176 36.83 -3.61 17.84
C ARG A 176 36.45 -4.88 17.08
N ARG A 177 35.86 -5.86 17.79
CA ARG A 177 35.60 -7.21 17.27
C ARG A 177 34.23 -7.35 16.63
N TYR A 178 33.25 -6.57 17.08
CA TYR A 178 31.85 -6.65 16.63
C TYR A 178 31.19 -5.26 16.47
N PRO A 179 31.72 -4.39 15.59
CA PRO A 179 31.24 -3.01 15.44
C PRO A 179 29.75 -2.92 15.09
N GLN A 180 29.25 -3.82 14.23
CA GLN A 180 27.83 -3.84 13.86
C GLN A 180 26.88 -4.26 15.01
N LEU A 181 27.37 -5.04 15.98
CA LEU A 181 26.59 -5.40 17.17
C LEU A 181 26.66 -4.29 18.21
N TYR A 182 27.82 -3.66 18.35
CA TYR A 182 28.00 -2.49 19.20
C TYR A 182 27.10 -1.32 18.77
N ASP A 183 27.08 -0.96 17.48
CA ASP A 183 26.24 0.13 16.96
C ASP A 183 24.75 -0.12 17.22
N LYS A 184 24.34 -1.38 17.15
CA LYS A 184 22.95 -1.79 17.44
C LYS A 184 22.67 -1.73 18.95
N ALA A 185 23.60 -2.16 19.79
CA ALA A 185 23.48 -2.05 21.24
C ALA A 185 23.40 -0.57 21.68
N ALA A 186 24.29 0.28 21.18
CA ALA A 186 24.27 1.72 21.44
C ALA A 186 22.96 2.38 20.97
N ARG A 187 22.49 2.03 19.76
CA ARG A 187 21.26 2.61 19.19
C ARG A 187 19.98 2.22 19.96
N TYR A 188 19.89 1.01 20.50
CA TYR A 188 18.63 0.50 21.09
C TYR A 188 18.61 0.43 22.63
N PHE A 189 19.77 0.29 23.25
CA PHE A 189 19.95 0.12 24.70
C PHE A 189 20.74 1.24 25.37
N GLY A 190 21.34 2.16 24.60
CA GLY A 190 22.15 3.26 25.11
C GLY A 190 23.62 2.92 25.35
N GLY A 191 23.99 1.64 25.31
CA GLY A 191 25.36 1.16 25.46
C GLY A 191 25.49 -0.37 25.41
N TRP A 192 26.74 -0.86 25.39
CA TRP A 192 27.03 -2.29 25.29
C TRP A 192 26.71 -3.04 26.58
N ASN A 193 27.08 -2.46 27.72
CA ASN A 193 26.91 -3.09 29.03
C ASN A 193 25.42 -3.24 29.40
N GLU A 194 24.60 -2.24 29.07
CA GLU A 194 23.14 -2.27 29.24
C GLU A 194 22.49 -3.34 28.35
N ALA A 195 22.98 -3.53 27.13
CA ALA A 195 22.50 -4.57 26.23
C ALA A 195 22.87 -5.99 26.72
N VAL A 196 24.06 -6.15 27.32
CA VAL A 196 24.51 -7.42 27.90
C VAL A 196 23.73 -7.77 29.18
N ASP A 197 23.52 -6.81 30.08
CA ASP A 197 22.69 -7.00 31.29
C ASP A 197 21.25 -7.38 30.93
N ALA A 198 20.66 -6.70 29.94
CA ALA A 198 19.35 -7.05 29.40
C ALA A 198 19.32 -8.48 28.80
N ALA A 199 20.42 -8.94 28.19
CA ALA A 199 20.51 -10.29 27.61
C ALA A 199 20.61 -11.36 28.69
N LEU A 200 21.35 -11.11 29.77
CA LEU A 200 21.45 -12.00 30.92
C LEU A 200 20.12 -12.12 31.65
N LYS A 201 19.43 -11.00 31.89
CA LYS A 201 18.06 -10.99 32.43
C LYS A 201 17.10 -11.81 31.57
N HIS A 202 17.18 -11.66 30.24
CA HIS A 202 16.37 -12.44 29.30
C HIS A 202 16.70 -13.96 29.33
N LYS A 203 17.96 -14.35 29.56
CA LYS A 203 18.38 -15.75 29.71
C LYS A 203 17.84 -16.37 30.99
N GLU A 204 17.90 -15.66 32.12
CA GLU A 204 17.39 -16.11 33.41
C GLU A 204 15.86 -16.24 33.41
N VAL A 205 15.13 -15.26 32.84
CA VAL A 205 13.66 -15.35 32.67
C VAL A 205 13.25 -16.55 31.81
N ARG A 206 14.03 -16.89 30.78
CA ARG A 206 13.76 -18.07 29.92
C ARG A 206 14.04 -19.40 30.62
N LYS A 207 15.05 -19.46 31.49
CA LYS A 207 15.34 -20.65 32.33
C LYS A 207 14.23 -20.91 33.36
N LEU A 208 13.59 -19.86 33.87
CA LEU A 208 12.52 -19.95 34.88
C LEU A 208 11.14 -20.32 34.30
N GLY A 209 11.02 -20.61 32.99
CA GLY A 209 9.79 -21.11 32.38
C GLY A 209 8.63 -20.10 32.29
N VAL A 210 8.82 -18.85 32.72
CA VAL A 210 7.79 -17.79 32.65
C VAL A 210 8.00 -16.97 31.39
N SER A 211 7.59 -17.50 30.23
CA SER A 211 7.61 -16.74 28.97
C SER A 211 6.19 -16.61 28.41
N ARG A 212 5.54 -15.48 28.69
CA ARG A 212 4.32 -15.04 28.00
C ARG A 212 4.51 -13.59 27.53
N TRP A 213 5.14 -13.41 26.35
CA TRP A 213 5.15 -12.18 25.53
C TRP A 213 5.35 -12.53 24.05
#